data_AF-K0K6U9-F1
#
_entry.id   AF-K0K6U9-F1
#
_cell.length_a   1.000
_cell.length_b   1.000
_cell.length_c   1.000
_cell.angle_alpha   90.00
_cell.angle_beta   90.00
_cell.angle_gamma   90.00
#
_symmetry.space_group_name_H-M   'P 1'
#
loop_
_entity.id
_entity.type
_entity.pdbx_description
1 polymer ?
#
loop_
_entity_poly.entity_id
_entity_poly.type
_entity_poly.pdbx_seq_one_letter_code
_entity_poly.pdbx_strand_id
1 'polypeptide(L)'
;MAGRESQRAAHLGRGREWNATVLDYPRDALVHELFLEQARATPEAIALSPQDADLLSYDQVRRRMEALAAVLAAKGVRVGDSVAVGWERSVDGDPLPPCLALADAAETVAEASAPIPELSASDLAYVMFTSGSIGTPKGPGPQPGSILSCGPTGRSPAPVEAPRNDPATSMRHHPIEESTMTVHTEAADLAGRLATLRHDEPVANAVLDKLNDGSLTAADLRGLVLTELQAHQAELVAYGVGLAKYPHPPATAFFTQITELVTNATPKLVACARALGLGDAELRRRVPDPTIYAFGGCLSWIAVTGSQASLALALHTDMTVYFPDCVAITAGVRESAVTAPDEFFDYYDGTASEDLLALALETADDGLRRGDDPDEAAFSARLLEANIGLFWRAAAEAWS
;
A
#
# COMPACT_ATOMS: atom_id res chain seq x y z
N MET A 1 -33.57 -25.31 35.59
CA MET A 1 -32.80 -25.10 34.36
C MET A 1 -33.74 -24.81 33.18
N ALA A 2 -34.59 -25.76 32.80
CA ALA A 2 -35.71 -25.69 31.83
C ALA A 2 -36.06 -24.32 31.20
N GLY A 3 -36.45 -23.31 31.99
CA GLY A 3 -36.84 -21.99 31.47
C GLY A 3 -35.79 -21.30 30.56
N ARG A 4 -34.49 -21.47 30.83
CA ARG A 4 -33.43 -20.92 29.97
C ARG A 4 -33.27 -21.71 28.66
N GLU A 5 -33.56 -23.01 28.69
CA GLU A 5 -33.45 -23.89 27.52
C GLU A 5 -34.61 -23.65 26.56
N SER A 6 -35.85 -23.49 27.07
CA SER A 6 -36.99 -23.04 26.26
C SER A 6 -36.79 -21.64 25.65
N GLN A 7 -36.22 -20.69 26.40
CA GLN A 7 -35.87 -19.37 25.86
C GLN A 7 -34.80 -19.47 24.75
N ARG A 8 -33.74 -20.26 24.95
CA ARG A 8 -32.70 -20.49 23.94
C ARG A 8 -33.27 -21.15 22.68
N ALA A 9 -34.15 -22.14 22.83
CA ALA A 9 -34.84 -22.78 21.72
C ALA A 9 -35.74 -21.80 20.94
N ALA A 10 -36.52 -20.96 21.64
CA ALA A 10 -37.38 -19.94 21.02
C ALA A 10 -36.63 -18.74 20.41
N HIS A 11 -35.33 -18.58 20.73
CA HIS A 11 -34.45 -17.61 20.07
C HIS A 11 -33.82 -18.24 18.81
N LEU A 12 -33.35 -19.49 18.90
CA LEU A 12 -32.84 -20.28 17.77
C LEU A 12 -33.93 -20.68 16.76
N GLY A 13 -35.21 -20.65 17.14
CA GLY A 13 -36.36 -20.80 16.24
C GLY A 13 -36.46 -19.59 15.30
N ARG A 14 -36.71 -18.41 15.86
CA ARG A 14 -36.76 -17.13 15.11
C ARG A 14 -35.48 -16.83 14.35
N GLY A 15 -34.31 -17.17 14.91
CA GLY A 15 -33.05 -17.05 14.19
C GLY A 15 -32.97 -17.90 12.91
N ARG A 16 -33.75 -18.98 12.77
CA ARG A 16 -33.85 -19.77 11.54
C ARG A 16 -34.98 -19.31 10.62
N GLU A 17 -36.08 -18.77 11.16
CA GLU A 17 -37.12 -18.11 10.35
C GLU A 17 -36.59 -16.84 9.68
N TRP A 18 -35.81 -16.01 10.39
CA TRP A 18 -35.20 -14.79 9.86
C TRP A 18 -33.98 -15.05 8.96
N ASN A 19 -33.34 -16.22 9.05
CA ASN A 19 -32.28 -16.66 8.12
C ASN A 19 -32.78 -17.75 7.15
N ALA A 20 -34.08 -17.76 6.81
CA ALA A 20 -34.65 -18.62 5.79
C ALA A 20 -34.35 -18.13 4.36
N THR A 21 -33.12 -17.65 4.14
CA THR A 21 -32.63 -17.00 2.90
C THR A 21 -31.88 -17.97 1.98
N VAL A 22 -32.22 -19.27 2.05
CA VAL A 22 -31.64 -20.31 1.18
C VAL A 22 -32.26 -20.20 -0.21
N LEU A 23 -31.66 -19.34 -1.02
CA LEU A 23 -31.85 -19.25 -2.47
C LEU A 23 -30.78 -20.10 -3.17
N ASP A 24 -31.11 -20.64 -4.35
CA ASP A 24 -30.11 -21.27 -5.23
C ASP A 24 -29.21 -20.19 -5.83
N TYR A 25 -28.13 -19.87 -5.10
CA TYR A 25 -27.14 -18.89 -5.53
C TYR A 25 -26.32 -19.41 -6.73
N PRO A 26 -26.26 -18.69 -7.86
CA PRO A 26 -25.48 -19.10 -9.02
C PRO A 26 -23.98 -18.99 -8.72
N ARG A 27 -23.35 -20.11 -8.38
CA ARG A 27 -21.94 -20.20 -7.95
C ARG A 27 -20.93 -19.82 -9.03
N ASP A 28 -21.36 -19.86 -10.29
CA ASP A 28 -20.53 -19.58 -11.46
C ASP A 28 -20.63 -18.10 -11.90
N ALA A 29 -21.48 -17.30 -11.25
CA ALA A 29 -21.63 -15.86 -11.49
C ALA A 29 -20.91 -15.04 -10.41
N LEU A 30 -20.30 -13.93 -10.83
CA LEU A 30 -19.58 -13.01 -9.95
C LEU A 30 -20.58 -12.07 -9.28
N VAL A 31 -20.36 -11.75 -7.99
CA VAL A 31 -21.25 -10.92 -7.16
C VAL A 31 -21.58 -9.57 -7.83
N HIS A 32 -20.65 -9.02 -8.60
CA HIS A 32 -20.83 -7.75 -9.28
C HIS A 32 -21.74 -7.82 -10.52
N GLU A 33 -21.70 -8.93 -11.27
CA GLU A 33 -22.57 -9.17 -12.42
C GLU A 33 -24.03 -9.22 -11.96
N LEU A 34 -24.30 -9.99 -10.89
CA LEU A 34 -25.62 -10.14 -10.30
C LEU A 34 -26.20 -8.81 -9.78
N PHE A 35 -25.37 -7.92 -9.24
CA PHE A 35 -25.79 -6.58 -8.85
C PHE A 35 -26.09 -5.69 -10.06
N LEU A 36 -25.27 -5.75 -11.11
CA LEU A 36 -25.51 -4.98 -12.33
C LEU A 36 -26.77 -5.47 -13.07
N GLU A 37 -27.05 -6.77 -13.04
CA GLU A 37 -28.34 -7.33 -13.45
C GLU A 37 -29.51 -6.77 -12.62
N GLN A 38 -29.40 -6.80 -11.29
CA GLN A 38 -30.42 -6.23 -10.39
C GLN A 38 -30.61 -4.73 -10.62
N ALA A 39 -29.54 -3.98 -10.89
CA ALA A 39 -29.60 -2.54 -11.16
C ALA A 39 -30.22 -2.21 -12.52
N ARG A 40 -29.98 -3.05 -13.54
CA ARG A 40 -30.67 -2.97 -14.84
C ARG A 40 -32.15 -3.35 -14.72
N ALA A 41 -32.49 -4.30 -13.84
CA ALA A 41 -33.86 -4.80 -13.63
C ALA A 41 -34.73 -3.87 -12.76
N THR A 42 -34.16 -3.26 -11.72
CA THR A 42 -34.88 -2.40 -10.77
C THR A 42 -34.09 -1.12 -10.43
N PRO A 43 -33.85 -0.21 -11.40
CA PRO A 43 -32.98 0.96 -11.21
C PRO A 43 -33.45 1.93 -10.11
N GLU A 44 -34.77 2.08 -9.96
CA GLU A 44 -35.43 2.94 -8.95
C GLU A 44 -35.54 2.29 -7.56
N ALA A 45 -35.26 0.99 -7.42
CA ALA A 45 -35.35 0.33 -6.12
C ALA A 45 -34.18 0.74 -5.23
N ILE A 46 -34.44 0.89 -3.92
CA ILE A 46 -33.41 1.26 -2.95
C ILE A 46 -32.44 0.08 -2.76
N ALA A 47 -31.18 0.30 -3.10
CA ALA A 47 -30.08 -0.62 -2.87
C ALA A 47 -29.48 -0.45 -1.47
N LEU A 48 -29.33 0.80 -1.03
CA LEU A 48 -28.75 1.15 0.26
C LEU A 48 -29.67 2.12 1.01
N SER A 49 -29.93 1.81 2.28
CA SER A 49 -30.66 2.65 3.22
C SER A 49 -29.74 2.95 4.40
N PRO A 50 -28.92 4.02 4.32
CA PRO A 50 -28.15 4.48 5.48
C PRO A 50 -29.07 4.84 6.65
N GLN A 51 -28.52 4.92 7.85
CA GLN A 51 -29.30 5.34 9.02
C GLN A 51 -29.45 6.86 9.10
N ASP A 52 -28.41 7.59 8.69
CA ASP A 52 -28.26 9.04 8.90
C ASP A 52 -27.89 9.80 7.60
N ALA A 53 -28.12 9.19 6.43
CA ALA A 53 -27.88 9.75 5.09
C ALA A 53 -28.94 9.30 4.07
N ASP A 54 -28.97 9.91 2.89
CA ASP A 54 -30.02 9.68 1.87
C ASP A 54 -30.08 8.23 1.35
N LEU A 55 -31.30 7.79 1.02
CA LEU A 55 -31.54 6.48 0.40
C LEU A 55 -30.97 6.46 -1.01
N LEU A 56 -30.22 5.41 -1.35
CA LEU A 56 -29.59 5.25 -2.67
C LEU A 56 -30.24 4.14 -3.47
N SER A 57 -30.67 4.47 -4.70
CA SER A 57 -31.19 3.50 -5.65
C SER A 57 -30.07 2.64 -6.27
N TYR A 58 -30.42 1.48 -6.82
CA TYR A 58 -29.46 0.64 -7.55
C TYR A 58 -28.80 1.41 -8.71
N ASP A 59 -29.52 2.29 -9.41
CA ASP A 59 -28.94 3.09 -10.49
C ASP A 59 -27.95 4.15 -10.00
N GLN A 60 -28.20 4.76 -8.84
CA GLN A 60 -27.28 5.72 -8.21
C GLN A 60 -25.98 5.03 -7.75
N VAL A 61 -26.08 3.84 -7.16
CA VAL A 61 -24.90 3.04 -6.78
C VAL A 61 -24.12 2.59 -8.01
N ARG A 62 -24.80 2.07 -9.04
CA ARG A 62 -24.19 1.68 -10.33
C ARG A 62 -23.38 2.82 -10.95
N ARG A 63 -23.92 4.04 -11.00
CA ARG A 63 -23.21 5.21 -11.57
C ARG A 63 -21.95 5.59 -10.79
N ARG A 64 -21.94 5.45 -9.46
CA ARG A 64 -20.73 5.68 -8.64
C ARG A 64 -19.66 4.62 -8.89
N MET A 65 -20.06 3.35 -9.02
CA MET A 65 -19.14 2.26 -9.41
C MET A 65 -18.49 2.54 -10.77
N GLU A 66 -19.29 2.95 -11.77
CA GLU A 66 -18.83 3.28 -13.12
C GLU A 66 -17.89 4.50 -13.13
N ALA A 67 -18.20 5.54 -12.35
CA ALA A 67 -17.34 6.71 -12.19
C ALA A 67 -15.97 6.37 -11.56
N LEU A 68 -15.95 5.57 -10.49
CA LEU A 68 -14.69 5.15 -9.86
C LEU A 68 -13.88 4.23 -10.79
N ALA A 69 -14.53 3.30 -11.50
CA ALA A 69 -13.86 2.45 -12.50
C ALA A 69 -13.20 3.29 -13.61
N ALA A 70 -13.87 4.32 -14.11
CA ALA A 70 -13.31 5.24 -15.10
C ALA A 70 -12.09 6.02 -14.57
N VAL A 71 -12.12 6.46 -13.30
CA VAL A 71 -10.97 7.18 -12.70
C VAL A 71 -9.79 6.26 -12.39
N LEU A 72 -10.05 5.01 -11.97
CA LEU A 72 -8.99 4.01 -11.80
C LEU A 72 -8.32 3.69 -13.16
N ALA A 73 -9.10 3.50 -14.21
CA ALA A 73 -8.58 3.31 -15.57
C ALA A 73 -7.80 4.55 -16.08
N ALA A 74 -8.28 5.77 -15.79
CA ALA A 74 -7.58 7.01 -16.14
C ALA A 74 -6.27 7.21 -15.35
N LYS A 75 -6.18 6.66 -14.13
CA LYS A 75 -4.93 6.54 -13.34
C LYS A 75 -4.03 5.38 -13.80
N GLY A 76 -4.42 4.65 -14.84
CA GLY A 76 -3.63 3.58 -15.45
C GLY A 76 -3.75 2.21 -14.79
N VAL A 77 -4.63 2.05 -13.80
CA VAL A 77 -4.85 0.79 -13.05
C VAL A 77 -5.38 -0.31 -13.97
N ARG A 78 -4.82 -1.51 -13.85
CA ARG A 78 -5.13 -2.69 -14.67
C ARG A 78 -5.68 -3.83 -13.82
N VAL A 79 -6.30 -4.80 -14.51
CA VAL A 79 -6.75 -6.05 -13.87
C VAL A 79 -5.55 -6.81 -13.31
N GLY A 80 -5.46 -6.85 -11.99
CA GLY A 80 -4.39 -7.51 -11.25
C GLY A 80 -3.41 -6.58 -10.53
N ASP A 81 -3.56 -5.26 -10.67
CA ASP A 81 -2.80 -4.28 -9.89
C ASP A 81 -3.37 -4.17 -8.46
N SER A 82 -2.48 -4.09 -7.47
CA SER A 82 -2.85 -3.92 -6.05
C SER A 82 -3.25 -2.46 -5.78
N VAL A 83 -4.55 -2.20 -5.58
CA VAL A 83 -5.06 -0.86 -5.18
C VAL A 83 -5.34 -0.81 -3.69
N ALA A 84 -4.73 0.15 -2.98
CA ALA A 84 -5.05 0.44 -1.59
C ALA A 84 -6.35 1.27 -1.49
N VAL A 85 -7.28 0.83 -0.64
CA VAL A 85 -8.53 1.55 -0.35
C VAL A 85 -8.51 2.01 1.10
N GLY A 86 -8.25 3.30 1.32
CA GLY A 86 -8.35 3.96 2.62
C GLY A 86 -9.79 4.38 2.93
N TRP A 87 -10.17 4.41 4.21
CA TRP A 87 -11.48 4.88 4.66
C TRP A 87 -11.42 5.42 6.10
N GLU A 88 -12.00 6.60 6.32
CA GLU A 88 -12.20 7.16 7.66
C GLU A 88 -13.48 6.59 8.30
N ARG A 89 -13.37 6.01 9.51
CA ARG A 89 -14.56 5.82 10.35
C ARG A 89 -14.97 7.15 10.97
N SER A 90 -15.68 7.96 10.20
CA SER A 90 -16.34 9.18 10.69
C SER A 90 -17.23 8.85 11.89
N VAL A 91 -16.91 9.42 13.06
CA VAL A 91 -17.83 9.46 14.20
C VAL A 91 -18.89 10.56 13.98
N ASP A 92 -18.52 11.58 13.21
CA ASP A 92 -19.38 12.66 12.76
C ASP A 92 -19.59 12.59 11.24
N GLY A 93 -20.80 12.22 10.79
CA GLY A 93 -21.36 12.83 9.57
C GLY A 93 -21.58 12.00 8.30
N ASP A 94 -20.90 10.87 8.03
CA ASP A 94 -21.19 10.12 6.78
C ASP A 94 -20.93 8.58 6.84
N PRO A 95 -21.90 7.76 7.29
CA PRO A 95 -21.72 6.32 7.47
C PRO A 95 -22.40 5.46 6.39
N LEU A 96 -21.72 5.25 5.24
CA LEU A 96 -22.13 4.25 4.24
C LEU A 96 -21.50 2.85 4.52
N PRO A 97 -22.28 1.80 4.85
CA PRO A 97 -21.77 0.43 4.92
C PRO A 97 -21.56 -0.10 3.49
N PRO A 98 -20.32 -0.46 3.09
CA PRO A 98 -19.98 -0.42 1.66
C PRO A 98 -20.10 -1.80 1.00
N CYS A 99 -20.67 -1.88 -0.22
CA CYS A 99 -20.89 -3.19 -0.87
C CYS A 99 -21.03 -3.28 -2.42
N LEU A 100 -20.17 -2.63 -3.25
CA LEU A 100 -19.66 -3.29 -4.48
C LEU A 100 -18.42 -2.63 -5.16
N ALA A 101 -17.65 -3.46 -5.90
CA ALA A 101 -16.87 -3.20 -7.15
C ALA A 101 -15.32 -3.25 -7.12
N LEU A 102 -14.75 -4.28 -7.76
CA LEU A 102 -13.58 -4.25 -8.68
C LEU A 102 -13.68 -5.49 -9.59
N ALA A 103 -13.95 -5.28 -10.89
CA ALA A 103 -13.90 -6.34 -11.92
C ALA A 103 -14.08 -5.76 -13.35
N ASP A 104 -15.06 -4.87 -13.51
CA ASP A 104 -15.62 -4.42 -14.80
C ASP A 104 -14.72 -3.45 -15.61
N ALA A 105 -13.48 -3.24 -15.15
CA ALA A 105 -12.48 -2.36 -15.79
C ALA A 105 -11.93 -2.93 -17.11
N ALA A 106 -12.37 -4.12 -17.54
CA ALA A 106 -11.94 -4.77 -18.77
C ALA A 106 -12.99 -4.75 -19.91
N GLU A 107 -14.30 -4.69 -19.61
CA GLU A 107 -15.34 -4.70 -20.65
C GLU A 107 -15.77 -3.30 -21.10
N THR A 108 -15.61 -2.28 -20.26
CA THR A 108 -16.10 -0.90 -20.53
C THR A 108 -15.18 -0.09 -21.46
N VAL A 109 -14.71 -0.68 -22.57
CA VAL A 109 -13.97 0.02 -23.64
C VAL A 109 -14.93 0.43 -24.77
N ALA A 110 -15.89 1.30 -24.45
CA ALA A 110 -16.87 1.83 -25.41
C ALA A 110 -17.33 3.28 -25.07
N GLU A 111 -16.76 4.24 -25.80
CA GLU A 111 -17.35 5.57 -26.12
C GLU A 111 -18.07 6.38 -25.00
N ALA A 112 -17.51 6.46 -23.80
CA ALA A 112 -18.02 7.33 -22.74
C ALA A 112 -17.53 8.80 -22.87
N SER A 113 -18.16 9.59 -23.74
CA SER A 113 -17.85 11.03 -23.92
C SER A 113 -18.38 11.94 -22.79
N ALA A 114 -18.43 11.45 -21.56
CA ALA A 114 -18.87 12.21 -20.39
C ALA A 114 -17.70 13.02 -19.78
N PRO A 115 -17.94 14.22 -19.21
CA PRO A 115 -16.92 14.91 -18.43
C PRO A 115 -16.56 14.09 -17.20
N ILE A 116 -15.26 13.97 -16.91
CA ILE A 116 -14.76 13.32 -15.69
C ILE A 116 -15.19 14.20 -14.49
N PRO A 117 -15.92 13.65 -13.50
CA PRO A 117 -16.29 14.40 -12.30
C PRO A 117 -15.06 14.60 -11.39
N GLU A 118 -15.04 15.70 -10.64
CA GLU A 118 -14.19 15.80 -9.46
C GLU A 118 -14.69 14.78 -8.42
N LEU A 119 -13.84 13.84 -8.01
CA LEU A 119 -14.19 12.84 -7.00
C LEU A 119 -14.04 13.42 -5.59
N SER A 120 -14.98 13.05 -4.73
CA SER A 120 -14.99 13.33 -3.30
C SER A 120 -14.96 12.03 -2.47
N ALA A 121 -14.94 12.15 -1.15
CA ALA A 121 -15.13 11.00 -0.25
C ALA A 121 -16.51 10.30 -0.41
N SER A 122 -17.48 10.92 -1.10
CA SER A 122 -18.84 10.39 -1.28
C SER A 122 -19.04 9.51 -2.54
N ASP A 123 -17.96 9.22 -3.30
CA ASP A 123 -18.00 8.60 -4.64
C ASP A 123 -17.37 7.19 -4.69
N LEU A 124 -17.86 6.26 -3.85
CA LEU A 124 -17.14 5.02 -3.45
C LEU A 124 -17.58 3.68 -4.12
N ALA A 125 -16.64 2.71 -4.25
CA ALA A 125 -16.86 1.30 -4.64
C ALA A 125 -15.72 0.35 -4.09
N TYR A 126 -16.02 -0.82 -3.43
CA TYR A 126 -15.27 -1.12 -2.16
C TYR A 126 -15.25 -2.60 -1.29
N VAL A 127 -15.10 -3.45 -2.43
CA VAL A 127 -14.50 -4.76 -2.93
C VAL A 127 -14.62 -6.24 -2.33
N MET A 128 -15.77 -6.96 -2.29
CA MET A 128 -15.92 -8.14 -1.37
C MET A 128 -15.38 -9.55 -1.78
N PHE A 129 -14.63 -10.19 -0.85
CA PHE A 129 -14.45 -11.65 -0.72
C PHE A 129 -14.77 -12.11 0.71
N THR A 130 -15.68 -13.08 0.92
CA THR A 130 -16.10 -13.53 2.26
C THR A 130 -15.41 -14.81 2.73
N SER A 131 -15.02 -14.89 4.00
CA SER A 131 -14.59 -16.15 4.64
C SER A 131 -15.18 -16.33 6.04
N GLY A 132 -15.63 -17.56 6.35
CA GLY A 132 -15.67 -18.07 7.73
C GLY A 132 -16.64 -17.44 8.72
N SER A 133 -17.95 -17.64 8.53
CA SER A 133 -19.00 -17.28 9.50
C SER A 133 -18.81 -17.85 10.92
N ILE A 134 -18.97 -17.03 11.97
CA ILE A 134 -19.65 -17.43 13.21
C ILE A 134 -20.51 -16.25 13.71
N GLY A 135 -21.82 -16.44 13.84
CA GLY A 135 -22.76 -15.36 14.19
C GLY A 135 -22.94 -15.13 15.68
N THR A 136 -22.37 -14.04 16.21
CA THR A 136 -22.89 -13.30 17.38
C THR A 136 -22.56 -11.80 17.23
N PRO A 137 -23.48 -10.89 17.59
CA PRO A 137 -23.17 -9.45 17.60
C PRO A 137 -22.21 -9.12 18.75
N LYS A 138 -21.10 -8.45 18.46
CA LYS A 138 -20.25 -7.84 19.50
C LYS A 138 -20.82 -6.48 19.90
N GLY A 139 -20.87 -6.24 21.20
CA GLY A 139 -21.28 -4.95 21.79
C GLY A 139 -20.23 -3.84 21.58
N PRO A 140 -20.47 -2.64 22.14
CA PRO A 140 -19.69 -1.45 21.80
C PRO A 140 -18.25 -1.48 22.33
N GLY A 141 -17.31 -1.27 21.41
CA GLY A 141 -15.91 -0.89 21.67
C GLY A 141 -14.89 -2.05 21.72
N PRO A 142 -13.60 -1.78 21.38
CA PRO A 142 -13.10 -0.64 20.60
C PRO A 142 -13.38 -0.81 19.09
N GLN A 143 -13.11 0.21 18.27
CA GLN A 143 -13.32 0.15 16.81
C GLN A 143 -11.99 -0.01 16.05
N PRO A 144 -11.81 -1.07 15.25
CA PRO A 144 -10.75 -1.15 14.24
C PRO A 144 -11.20 -0.56 12.90
N GLY A 145 -10.31 0.17 12.23
CA GLY A 145 -10.34 0.31 10.78
C GLY A 145 -10.05 -1.02 10.09
N SER A 146 -10.43 -1.16 8.81
CA SER A 146 -10.28 -2.43 8.07
C SER A 146 -9.84 -2.17 6.63
N ILE A 147 -8.68 -2.73 6.27
CA ILE A 147 -8.14 -2.70 4.90
C ILE A 147 -8.44 -4.03 4.22
N LEU A 148 -8.60 -3.96 2.90
CA LEU A 148 -8.58 -5.12 2.02
C LEU A 148 -7.49 -4.91 0.96
N SER A 149 -6.72 -5.95 0.65
CA SER A 149 -5.79 -5.99 -0.48
C SER A 149 -6.24 -7.08 -1.45
N CYS A 150 -6.38 -6.74 -2.73
CA CYS A 150 -6.86 -7.64 -3.79
C CYS A 150 -5.70 -8.01 -4.73
N GLY A 151 -5.14 -9.20 -4.55
CA GLY A 151 -4.17 -9.77 -5.48
C GLY A 151 -4.83 -10.45 -6.70
N PRO A 152 -4.13 -10.57 -7.84
CA PRO A 152 -4.68 -11.15 -9.07
C PRO A 152 -5.03 -12.63 -8.96
N THR A 153 -6.23 -12.99 -9.40
CA THR A 153 -6.52 -14.32 -9.95
C THR A 153 -6.31 -14.28 -11.48
N GLY A 154 -5.67 -15.33 -12.03
CA GLY A 154 -4.95 -15.19 -13.29
C GLY A 154 -5.78 -15.16 -14.58
N ARG A 155 -5.77 -14.02 -15.28
CA ARG A 155 -5.90 -13.93 -16.75
C ARG A 155 -5.02 -12.78 -17.28
N SER A 156 -4.48 -12.95 -18.49
CA SER A 156 -3.57 -11.97 -19.12
C SER A 156 -4.31 -11.12 -20.15
N PRO A 157 -4.24 -9.77 -20.09
CA PRO A 157 -4.54 -8.90 -21.22
C PRO A 157 -3.37 -8.86 -22.23
N ALA A 158 -3.62 -8.25 -23.39
CA ALA A 158 -2.65 -8.04 -24.47
C ALA A 158 -2.00 -6.64 -24.40
N PRO A 159 -0.83 -6.41 -25.04
CA PRO A 159 -0.15 -5.11 -24.98
C PRO A 159 -0.84 -4.02 -25.81
N VAL A 160 -0.75 -2.78 -25.34
CA VAL A 160 -1.21 -1.55 -26.01
C VAL A 160 -0.10 -0.50 -25.91
N GLU A 161 0.13 0.26 -26.97
CA GLU A 161 1.19 1.28 -27.05
C GLU A 161 0.85 2.54 -26.23
N ALA A 162 1.87 3.24 -25.73
CA ALA A 162 1.72 4.45 -24.94
C ALA A 162 1.70 5.72 -25.81
N PRO A 163 0.84 6.72 -25.51
CA PRO A 163 0.88 8.03 -26.16
C PRO A 163 2.09 8.85 -25.69
N ARG A 164 2.53 9.81 -26.52
CA ARG A 164 3.67 10.69 -26.23
C ARG A 164 3.21 11.97 -25.53
N ASN A 165 3.94 12.38 -24.49
CA ASN A 165 3.83 13.73 -23.90
C ASN A 165 4.88 14.67 -24.51
N ASP A 166 4.55 15.97 -24.56
CA ASP A 166 5.42 17.06 -25.02
C ASP A 166 5.39 18.18 -23.96
N PRO A 167 6.53 18.68 -23.43
CA PRO A 167 6.53 19.39 -22.15
C PRO A 167 6.65 20.93 -22.24
N ALA A 168 5.67 21.65 -21.69
CA ALA A 168 5.87 23.02 -21.18
C ALA A 168 4.71 23.52 -20.30
N THR A 169 4.97 23.87 -19.04
CA THR A 169 5.02 25.29 -18.61
C THR A 169 5.81 25.38 -17.29
N SER A 170 6.73 26.34 -17.18
CA SER A 170 7.38 26.67 -15.90
C SER A 170 6.74 27.93 -15.30
N MET A 171 6.42 27.90 -14.01
CA MET A 171 6.22 29.11 -13.22
C MET A 171 7.24 29.16 -12.08
N ARG A 172 7.69 30.36 -11.75
CA ARG A 172 8.74 30.64 -10.77
C ARG A 172 8.13 31.29 -9.55
N HIS A 173 8.56 30.88 -8.36
CA HIS A 173 8.45 31.71 -7.16
C HIS A 173 9.85 31.94 -6.58
N HIS A 174 10.07 33.16 -6.07
CA HIS A 174 11.30 33.55 -5.39
C HIS A 174 11.16 33.31 -3.87
N PRO A 175 12.27 33.08 -3.16
CA PRO A 175 12.24 32.62 -1.77
C PRO A 175 11.85 33.74 -0.79
N ILE A 176 11.37 33.32 0.37
CA ILE A 176 11.32 34.12 1.60
C ILE A 176 12.37 33.53 2.54
N GLU A 177 13.29 34.35 3.03
CA GLU A 177 14.26 33.94 4.05
C GLU A 177 13.60 34.00 5.44
N GLU A 178 13.23 32.85 6.01
CA GLU A 178 12.87 32.75 7.43
C GLU A 178 14.01 32.11 8.22
N SER A 179 14.51 32.83 9.23
CA SER A 179 15.59 32.36 10.10
C SER A 179 15.12 31.22 11.01
N THR A 180 15.43 29.99 10.62
CA THR A 180 15.09 28.79 11.41
C THR A 180 15.86 28.74 12.73
N MET A 181 15.15 29.01 13.83
CA MET A 181 15.51 28.37 15.10
C MET A 181 15.21 26.88 14.97
N THR A 182 16.23 26.03 14.98
CA THR A 182 16.05 24.58 15.00
C THR A 182 15.36 24.16 16.29
N VAL A 183 14.06 23.88 16.20
CA VAL A 183 13.30 23.23 17.27
C VAL A 183 13.71 21.77 17.25
N HIS A 184 14.57 21.37 18.18
CA HIS A 184 14.87 19.96 18.40
C HIS A 184 13.63 19.26 18.93
N THR A 185 13.25 18.16 18.29
CA THR A 185 12.07 17.35 18.63
C THR A 185 12.48 15.95 19.09
N GLU A 186 11.56 15.24 19.75
CA GLU A 186 11.88 13.95 20.36
C GLU A 186 12.14 12.88 19.30
N ALA A 187 11.38 12.88 18.19
CA ALA A 187 11.65 12.00 17.06
C ALA A 187 13.00 12.33 16.37
N ALA A 188 13.39 13.60 16.28
CA ALA A 188 14.68 14.00 15.71
C ALA A 188 15.85 13.55 16.59
N ASP A 189 15.73 13.68 17.92
CA ASP A 189 16.74 13.19 18.87
C ASP A 189 16.82 11.64 18.88
N LEU A 190 15.69 10.94 18.73
CA LEU A 190 15.67 9.48 18.53
C LEU A 190 16.34 9.07 17.21
N ALA A 191 16.07 9.77 16.11
CA ALA A 191 16.72 9.55 14.82
C ALA A 191 18.24 9.81 14.89
N GLY A 192 18.68 10.84 15.62
CA GLY A 192 20.10 11.11 15.89
C GLY A 192 20.78 10.01 16.71
N ARG A 193 20.09 9.49 17.74
CA ARG A 193 20.55 8.30 18.51
C ARG A 193 20.68 7.06 17.61
N LEU A 194 19.70 6.80 16.75
CA LEU A 194 19.72 5.68 15.80
C LEU A 194 20.86 5.83 14.78
N ALA A 195 21.09 7.03 14.23
CA ALA A 195 22.19 7.29 13.31
C ALA A 195 23.58 7.09 13.96
N THR A 196 23.71 7.38 15.26
CA THR A 196 24.93 7.11 16.03
C THR A 196 25.10 5.61 16.30
N LEU A 197 24.02 4.91 16.68
CA LEU A 197 24.04 3.45 16.84
C LEU A 197 24.39 2.73 15.53
N ARG A 198 23.89 3.20 14.39
CA ARG A 198 24.22 2.72 13.04
C ARG A 198 25.69 2.92 12.66
N HIS A 199 26.33 3.98 13.15
CA HIS A 199 27.76 4.20 12.95
C HIS A 199 28.62 3.24 13.78
N ASP A 200 28.24 3.01 15.04
CA ASP A 200 29.00 2.17 15.98
C ASP A 200 28.73 0.66 15.80
N GLU A 201 27.53 0.31 15.33
CA GLU A 201 27.06 -1.05 15.02
C GLU A 201 26.41 -1.08 13.61
N PRO A 202 27.20 -1.02 12.52
CA PRO A 202 26.67 -0.98 11.16
C PRO A 202 26.00 -2.30 10.75
N VAL A 203 24.91 -2.19 10.00
CA VAL A 203 24.24 -3.31 9.34
C VAL A 203 24.98 -3.67 8.06
N ALA A 204 25.24 -4.96 7.82
CA ALA A 204 25.99 -5.42 6.66
C ALA A 204 25.18 -5.32 5.35
N ASN A 205 25.85 -4.89 4.26
CA ASN A 205 25.28 -4.82 2.92
C ASN A 205 26.06 -5.76 1.97
N ALA A 206 25.51 -6.96 1.75
CA ALA A 206 26.14 -7.99 0.94
C ALA A 206 26.31 -7.64 -0.55
N VAL A 207 25.57 -6.64 -1.07
CA VAL A 207 25.77 -6.13 -2.44
C VAL A 207 27.01 -5.24 -2.49
N LEU A 208 27.19 -4.36 -1.49
CA LEU A 208 28.42 -3.58 -1.34
C LEU A 208 29.63 -4.47 -1.00
N ASP A 209 29.48 -5.53 -0.21
CA ASP A 209 30.57 -6.48 0.05
C ASP A 209 31.08 -7.12 -1.25
N LYS A 210 30.17 -7.62 -2.10
CA LYS A 210 30.49 -8.16 -3.45
C LYS A 210 31.09 -7.12 -4.40
N LEU A 211 30.70 -5.85 -4.25
CA LEU A 211 31.23 -4.75 -5.07
C LEU A 211 32.67 -4.40 -4.64
N ASN A 212 32.93 -4.40 -3.34
CA ASN A 212 34.24 -4.09 -2.75
C ASN A 212 35.27 -5.21 -2.95
N ASP A 213 34.87 -6.49 -2.95
CA ASP A 213 35.77 -7.61 -3.24
C ASP A 213 35.92 -7.93 -4.74
N GLY A 214 35.11 -7.28 -5.58
CA GLY A 214 35.13 -7.43 -7.04
C GLY A 214 34.43 -8.69 -7.56
N SER A 215 33.65 -9.40 -6.74
CA SER A 215 32.89 -10.59 -7.14
C SER A 215 31.48 -10.29 -7.67
N LEU A 216 31.00 -9.04 -7.59
CA LEU A 216 29.69 -8.63 -8.11
C LEU A 216 29.54 -8.95 -9.62
N THR A 217 28.36 -9.41 -10.00
CA THR A 217 28.00 -9.79 -11.36
C THR A 217 26.69 -9.16 -11.81
N ALA A 218 26.41 -9.22 -13.12
CA ALA A 218 25.11 -8.84 -13.68
C ALA A 218 23.94 -9.76 -13.22
N ALA A 219 24.22 -10.91 -12.60
CA ALA A 219 23.19 -11.73 -11.96
C ALA A 219 22.79 -11.17 -10.58
N ASP A 220 23.73 -10.56 -9.85
CA ASP A 220 23.45 -9.92 -8.55
C ASP A 220 22.63 -8.64 -8.73
N LEU A 221 22.87 -7.87 -9.80
CA LEU A 221 22.03 -6.73 -10.17
C LEU A 221 20.57 -7.15 -10.46
N ARG A 222 20.36 -8.33 -11.04
CA ARG A 222 19.02 -8.92 -11.21
C ARG A 222 18.42 -9.36 -9.87
N GLY A 223 19.21 -9.97 -8.99
CA GLY A 223 18.78 -10.35 -7.65
C GLY A 223 18.32 -9.16 -6.82
N LEU A 224 19.07 -8.06 -6.85
CA LEU A 224 18.70 -6.78 -6.26
C LEU A 224 17.32 -6.28 -6.75
N VAL A 225 17.15 -6.17 -8.07
CA VAL A 225 15.88 -5.69 -8.66
C VAL A 225 14.70 -6.63 -8.39
N LEU A 226 14.93 -7.95 -8.27
CA LEU A 226 13.88 -8.91 -7.91
C LEU A 226 13.50 -8.87 -6.42
N THR A 227 14.46 -8.62 -5.51
CA THR A 227 14.16 -8.37 -4.09
C THR A 227 13.42 -7.05 -3.91
N GLU A 228 13.82 -5.99 -4.61
CA GLU A 228 13.14 -4.68 -4.63
C GLU A 228 11.66 -4.81 -5.07
N LEU A 229 11.40 -5.47 -6.21
CA LEU A 229 10.03 -5.72 -6.69
C LEU A 229 9.17 -6.51 -5.69
N GLN A 230 9.81 -7.30 -4.83
CA GLN A 230 9.15 -8.04 -3.76
C GLN A 230 8.93 -7.18 -2.50
N ALA A 231 9.78 -6.19 -2.24
CA ALA A 231 9.66 -5.23 -1.13
C ALA A 231 8.54 -4.20 -1.38
N HIS A 232 8.47 -3.60 -2.59
CA HIS A 232 7.41 -2.68 -3.02
C HIS A 232 5.98 -3.19 -2.76
N GLN A 233 5.75 -4.50 -2.93
CA GLN A 233 4.44 -5.12 -2.70
C GLN A 233 4.07 -5.24 -1.21
N ALA A 234 5.05 -5.27 -0.31
CA ALA A 234 4.84 -5.23 1.13
C ALA A 234 4.74 -3.79 1.65
N GLU A 235 5.57 -2.88 1.12
CA GLU A 235 5.57 -1.45 1.42
C GLU A 235 4.20 -0.80 1.16
N LEU A 236 3.67 -0.90 -0.06
CA LEU A 236 2.37 -0.31 -0.41
C LEU A 236 1.22 -0.83 0.48
N VAL A 237 1.31 -2.07 0.96
CA VAL A 237 0.35 -2.63 1.93
C VAL A 237 0.59 -2.05 3.33
N ALA A 238 1.84 -1.95 3.78
CA ALA A 238 2.21 -1.39 5.08
C ALA A 238 1.88 0.10 5.20
N TYR A 239 2.08 0.88 4.13
CA TYR A 239 1.73 2.31 4.09
C TYR A 239 0.21 2.50 4.11
N GLY A 240 -0.54 1.65 3.39
CA GLY A 240 -1.99 1.58 3.51
C GLY A 240 -2.45 1.28 4.95
N VAL A 241 -1.75 0.37 5.65
CA VAL A 241 -1.98 0.08 7.08
C VAL A 241 -1.67 1.29 7.96
N GLY A 242 -0.60 2.04 7.68
CA GLY A 242 -0.35 3.35 8.31
C GLY A 242 -1.53 4.31 8.12
N LEU A 243 -1.94 4.54 6.86
CA LEU A 243 -3.00 5.47 6.50
C LEU A 243 -4.35 5.16 7.19
N ALA A 244 -4.76 3.89 7.27
CA ALA A 244 -6.03 3.52 7.90
C ALA A 244 -5.97 3.37 9.43
N LYS A 245 -4.79 3.19 10.03
CA LYS A 245 -4.60 3.26 11.49
C LYS A 245 -4.51 4.71 11.99
N TYR A 246 -3.94 5.60 11.17
CA TYR A 246 -3.63 6.98 11.51
C TYR A 246 -4.26 7.98 10.52
N PRO A 247 -5.61 8.01 10.37
CA PRO A 247 -6.30 8.90 9.44
C PRO A 247 -6.43 10.31 10.02
N HIS A 248 -5.30 11.02 10.13
CA HIS A 248 -5.23 12.43 10.49
C HIS A 248 -3.88 13.04 10.05
N PRO A 249 -3.78 14.35 9.81
CA PRO A 249 -2.49 15.02 9.62
C PRO A 249 -1.64 14.97 10.90
N PRO A 250 -0.30 14.87 10.80
CA PRO A 250 0.49 14.78 9.56
C PRO A 250 0.53 13.38 8.92
N ALA A 251 0.14 12.33 9.64
CA ALA A 251 0.26 10.93 9.21
C ALA A 251 -0.40 10.64 7.86
N THR A 252 -1.57 11.22 7.56
CA THR A 252 -2.22 11.07 6.25
C THR A 252 -1.39 11.64 5.11
N ALA A 253 -0.73 12.78 5.31
CA ALA A 253 0.16 13.37 4.32
C ALA A 253 1.41 12.50 4.12
N PHE A 254 2.02 12.02 5.22
CA PHE A 254 3.20 11.14 5.16
C PHE A 254 2.91 9.85 4.40
N PHE A 255 1.90 9.09 4.83
CA PHE A 255 1.57 7.80 4.21
C PHE A 255 1.06 7.94 2.77
N THR A 256 0.48 9.09 2.40
CA THR A 256 0.14 9.38 1.00
C THR A 256 1.42 9.60 0.17
N GLN A 257 2.31 10.51 0.59
CA GLN A 257 3.51 10.85 -0.19
C GLN A 257 4.46 9.67 -0.37
N ILE A 258 4.69 8.84 0.67
CA ILE A 258 5.54 7.66 0.54
C ILE A 258 4.89 6.55 -0.31
N THR A 259 3.56 6.45 -0.32
CA THR A 259 2.81 5.58 -1.25
C THR A 259 2.94 6.07 -2.69
N GLU A 260 2.84 7.38 -2.93
CA GLU A 260 3.06 7.97 -4.26
C GLU A 260 4.52 7.78 -4.73
N LEU A 261 5.50 7.87 -3.85
CA LEU A 261 6.92 7.59 -4.16
C LEU A 261 7.08 6.17 -4.72
N VAL A 262 6.68 5.14 -3.97
CA VAL A 262 6.83 3.72 -4.39
C VAL A 262 5.95 3.39 -5.60
N THR A 263 4.76 4.00 -5.70
CA THR A 263 3.87 3.84 -6.87
C THR A 263 4.51 4.41 -8.14
N ASN A 264 5.15 5.58 -8.06
CA ASN A 264 5.85 6.20 -9.20
C ASN A 264 7.23 5.54 -9.49
N ALA A 265 7.85 4.92 -8.50
CA ALA A 265 9.10 4.18 -8.65
C ALA A 265 8.89 2.81 -9.34
N THR A 266 7.79 2.10 -9.03
CA THR A 266 7.53 0.73 -9.51
C THR A 266 7.62 0.58 -11.06
N PRO A 267 7.07 1.46 -11.91
CA PRO A 267 7.23 1.35 -13.36
C PRO A 267 8.68 1.48 -13.84
N LYS A 268 9.49 2.33 -13.19
CA LYS A 268 10.92 2.47 -13.49
C LYS A 268 11.68 1.19 -13.14
N LEU A 269 11.39 0.62 -11.97
CA LEU A 269 11.99 -0.62 -11.51
C LEU A 269 11.68 -1.80 -12.46
N VAL A 270 10.44 -1.87 -12.96
CA VAL A 270 10.08 -2.86 -13.99
C VAL A 270 10.84 -2.61 -15.29
N ALA A 271 11.07 -1.37 -15.70
CA ALA A 271 11.89 -1.05 -16.87
C ALA A 271 13.36 -1.47 -16.68
N CYS A 272 13.97 -1.13 -15.54
CA CYS A 272 15.30 -1.60 -15.12
C CYS A 272 15.40 -3.13 -15.18
N ALA A 273 14.40 -3.84 -14.66
CA ALA A 273 14.34 -5.30 -14.72
C ALA A 273 14.35 -5.83 -16.16
N ARG A 274 13.59 -5.22 -17.08
CA ARG A 274 13.61 -5.58 -18.51
C ARG A 274 14.94 -5.26 -19.18
N ALA A 275 15.57 -4.13 -18.84
CA ALA A 275 16.87 -3.73 -19.38
C ALA A 275 18.01 -4.66 -18.92
N LEU A 276 17.94 -5.17 -17.68
CA LEU A 276 18.79 -6.26 -17.19
C LEU A 276 18.47 -7.64 -17.83
N GLY A 277 17.40 -7.72 -18.63
CA GLY A 277 17.01 -8.92 -19.38
C GLY A 277 16.03 -9.87 -18.69
N LEU A 278 15.38 -9.44 -17.60
CA LEU A 278 14.41 -10.28 -16.88
C LEU A 278 13.09 -10.42 -17.64
N GLY A 279 12.66 -11.66 -17.83
CA GLY A 279 11.41 -12.02 -18.48
C GLY A 279 10.21 -12.04 -17.56
N ASP A 280 9.02 -12.03 -18.16
CA ASP A 280 7.71 -12.12 -17.51
C ASP A 280 7.55 -13.28 -16.51
N ALA A 281 8.27 -14.38 -16.72
CA ALA A 281 8.27 -15.53 -15.83
C ALA A 281 9.11 -15.29 -14.56
N GLU A 282 10.20 -14.54 -14.66
CA GLU A 282 11.10 -14.22 -13.56
C GLU A 282 10.49 -13.14 -12.65
N LEU A 283 9.90 -12.09 -13.24
CA LEU A 283 9.16 -11.06 -12.49
C LEU A 283 7.96 -11.59 -11.70
N ARG A 284 7.48 -12.80 -12.03
CA ARG A 284 6.40 -13.51 -11.31
C ARG A 284 6.89 -14.72 -10.50
N ARG A 285 8.19 -14.99 -10.47
CA ARG A 285 8.78 -16.10 -9.70
C ARG A 285 8.77 -15.75 -8.22
N ARG A 286 8.05 -16.53 -7.42
CA ARG A 286 8.24 -16.56 -5.95
C ARG A 286 9.33 -17.60 -5.64
N VAL A 287 10.32 -17.21 -4.85
CA VAL A 287 11.38 -18.09 -4.35
C VAL A 287 11.11 -18.37 -2.88
N PRO A 288 11.09 -19.63 -2.40
CA PRO A 288 10.74 -19.95 -1.02
C PRO A 288 11.91 -19.74 -0.02
N ASP A 289 12.70 -18.68 -0.21
CA ASP A 289 13.76 -18.30 0.72
C ASP A 289 13.23 -17.28 1.75
N PRO A 290 13.42 -17.48 3.07
CA PRO A 290 12.88 -16.58 4.08
C PRO A 290 13.55 -15.20 4.11
N THR A 291 14.78 -15.03 3.60
CA THR A 291 15.48 -13.74 3.60
C THR A 291 14.79 -12.71 2.70
N ILE A 292 14.31 -13.15 1.53
CA ILE A 292 13.51 -12.37 0.57
C ILE A 292 12.27 -11.75 1.23
N TYR A 293 11.70 -12.41 2.24
CA TYR A 293 10.50 -11.97 2.95
C TYR A 293 10.77 -11.28 4.29
N ALA A 294 12.03 -11.21 4.74
CA ALA A 294 12.38 -10.71 6.07
C ALA A 294 12.03 -9.21 6.24
N PHE A 295 12.50 -8.36 5.33
CA PHE A 295 12.18 -6.92 5.33
C PHE A 295 10.68 -6.65 5.20
N GLY A 296 10.03 -7.13 4.14
CA GLY A 296 8.60 -6.91 3.93
C GLY A 296 7.71 -7.50 5.03
N GLY A 297 8.12 -8.63 5.64
CA GLY A 297 7.45 -9.23 6.79
C GLY A 297 7.64 -8.43 8.08
N CYS A 298 8.84 -7.91 8.33
CA CYS A 298 9.14 -7.02 9.44
C CYS A 298 8.35 -5.70 9.33
N LEU A 299 8.38 -5.05 8.17
CA LEU A 299 7.63 -3.83 7.90
C LEU A 299 6.11 -4.06 8.03
N SER A 300 5.58 -5.16 7.49
CA SER A 300 4.17 -5.54 7.67
C SER A 300 3.80 -5.78 9.14
N TRP A 301 4.70 -6.37 9.93
CA TRP A 301 4.49 -6.57 11.37
C TRP A 301 4.47 -5.22 12.11
N ILE A 302 5.49 -4.36 11.93
CA ILE A 302 5.54 -3.01 12.52
C ILE A 302 4.29 -2.22 12.14
N ALA A 303 3.86 -2.25 10.88
CA ALA A 303 2.66 -1.55 10.44
C ALA A 303 1.39 -2.05 11.16
N VAL A 304 1.23 -3.36 11.34
CA VAL A 304 0.06 -3.93 12.03
C VAL A 304 0.12 -3.70 13.55
N THR A 305 1.24 -4.02 14.22
CA THR A 305 1.31 -4.08 15.69
C THR A 305 1.95 -2.86 16.36
N GLY A 306 2.80 -2.12 15.65
CA GLY A 306 3.48 -0.93 16.18
C GLY A 306 2.58 0.29 16.33
N SER A 307 3.13 1.35 16.90
CA SER A 307 2.49 2.65 17.07
C SER A 307 2.67 3.58 15.84
N GLN A 308 2.18 4.82 15.90
CA GLN A 308 2.41 5.80 14.84
C GLN A 308 3.89 6.20 14.83
N ALA A 309 4.46 6.45 16.00
CA ALA A 309 5.89 6.69 16.18
C ALA A 309 6.74 5.50 15.71
N SER A 310 6.36 4.26 16.04
CA SER A 310 7.07 3.06 15.56
C SER A 310 7.13 2.96 14.05
N LEU A 311 6.00 3.14 13.36
CA LEU A 311 5.96 3.00 11.90
C LEU A 311 6.64 4.18 11.19
N ALA A 312 6.42 5.41 11.64
CA ALA A 312 7.00 6.59 11.01
C ALA A 312 8.52 6.70 11.24
N LEU A 313 9.01 6.42 12.46
CA LEU A 313 10.44 6.43 12.75
C LEU A 313 11.17 5.26 12.08
N ALA A 314 10.53 4.09 11.94
CA ALA A 314 11.10 2.99 11.17
C ALA A 314 11.25 3.34 9.68
N LEU A 315 10.23 3.96 9.06
CA LEU A 315 10.29 4.38 7.66
C LEU A 315 11.24 5.57 7.43
N HIS A 316 11.41 6.46 8.42
CA HIS A 316 12.50 7.44 8.39
C HIS A 316 13.88 6.76 8.41
N THR A 317 14.10 5.81 9.31
CA THR A 317 15.36 5.05 9.38
C THR A 317 15.63 4.32 8.07
N ASP A 318 14.63 3.65 7.51
CA ASP A 318 14.67 2.95 6.22
C ASP A 318 15.17 3.86 5.09
N MET A 319 14.51 5.00 4.86
CA MET A 319 14.94 5.99 3.86
C MET A 319 16.37 6.52 4.11
N THR A 320 16.81 6.66 5.37
CA THR A 320 18.19 7.11 5.70
C THR A 320 19.25 6.00 5.69
N VAL A 321 18.90 4.75 5.43
CA VAL A 321 19.85 3.65 5.13
C VAL A 321 19.84 3.36 3.64
N TYR A 322 18.65 3.12 3.10
CA TYR A 322 18.45 2.56 1.77
C TYR A 322 19.01 3.47 0.67
N PHE A 323 18.62 4.75 0.63
CA PHE A 323 19.06 5.66 -0.43
C PHE A 323 20.59 5.91 -0.43
N PRO A 324 21.26 6.16 0.72
CA PRO A 324 22.73 6.22 0.77
C PRO A 324 23.42 4.95 0.27
N ASP A 325 22.91 3.76 0.63
CA ASP A 325 23.45 2.48 0.15
C ASP A 325 23.26 2.32 -1.36
N CYS A 326 22.10 2.71 -1.92
CA CYS A 326 21.86 2.70 -3.37
C CYS A 326 22.84 3.61 -4.12
N VAL A 327 23.07 4.83 -3.64
CA VAL A 327 24.05 5.76 -4.23
C VAL A 327 25.47 5.22 -4.14
N ALA A 328 25.83 4.52 -3.06
CA ALA A 328 27.11 3.83 -2.95
C ALA A 328 27.24 2.66 -3.96
N ILE A 329 26.17 1.88 -4.14
CA ILE A 329 26.10 0.80 -5.13
C ILE A 329 26.24 1.36 -6.56
N THR A 330 25.48 2.39 -6.94
CA THR A 330 25.58 2.95 -8.30
C THR A 330 26.91 3.62 -8.58
N ALA A 331 27.51 4.28 -7.59
CA ALA A 331 28.86 4.84 -7.69
C ALA A 331 29.90 3.74 -7.96
N GLY A 332 29.95 2.70 -7.12
CA GLY A 332 30.92 1.62 -7.30
C GLY A 332 30.67 0.78 -8.56
N VAL A 333 29.41 0.55 -8.96
CA VAL A 333 29.08 -0.17 -10.21
C VAL A 333 29.67 0.54 -11.44
N ARG A 334 29.69 1.89 -11.48
CA ARG A 334 30.31 2.69 -12.55
C ARG A 334 31.83 2.53 -12.63
N GLU A 335 32.49 2.28 -11.50
CA GLU A 335 33.93 2.05 -11.41
C GLU A 335 34.30 0.57 -11.60
N SER A 336 33.32 -0.33 -11.54
CA SER A 336 33.47 -1.78 -11.68
C SER A 336 33.58 -2.26 -13.13
N ALA A 337 33.83 -3.56 -13.31
CA ALA A 337 33.73 -4.24 -14.61
C ALA A 337 32.29 -4.71 -14.95
N VAL A 338 31.30 -4.48 -14.08
CA VAL A 338 29.91 -4.94 -14.28
C VAL A 338 29.18 -3.95 -15.17
N THR A 339 28.62 -4.45 -16.28
CA THR A 339 27.75 -3.63 -17.14
C THR A 339 26.34 -3.57 -16.56
N ALA A 340 25.88 -2.37 -16.23
CA ALA A 340 24.49 -2.05 -15.90
C ALA A 340 23.87 -1.15 -17.00
N PRO A 341 22.56 -1.24 -17.26
CA PRO A 341 21.85 -0.38 -18.21
C PRO A 341 21.56 1.01 -17.61
N ASP A 342 21.24 1.99 -18.45
CA ASP A 342 20.89 3.34 -18.00
C ASP A 342 19.68 3.34 -17.04
N GLU A 343 18.69 2.48 -17.29
CA GLU A 343 17.51 2.32 -16.43
C GLU A 343 17.82 1.83 -15.00
N PHE A 344 19.00 1.24 -14.76
CA PHE A 344 19.47 0.90 -13.41
C PHE A 344 19.89 2.15 -12.64
N PHE A 345 20.58 3.07 -13.31
CA PHE A 345 21.02 4.33 -12.72
C PHE A 345 19.86 5.31 -12.52
N ASP A 346 18.96 5.43 -13.52
CA ASP A 346 17.71 6.22 -13.44
C ASP A 346 16.75 5.79 -12.30
N TYR A 347 16.98 4.60 -11.75
CA TYR A 347 16.30 4.10 -10.55
C TYR A 347 17.11 4.35 -9.27
N TYR A 348 18.33 3.78 -9.18
CA TYR A 348 19.08 3.70 -7.92
C TYR A 348 19.90 4.96 -7.56
N ASP A 349 20.03 5.96 -8.45
CA ASP A 349 20.62 7.27 -8.11
C ASP A 349 19.66 8.19 -7.32
N GLY A 350 18.41 7.76 -7.10
CA GLY A 350 17.42 8.55 -6.37
C GLY A 350 17.78 8.77 -4.90
N THR A 351 17.18 9.81 -4.30
CA THR A 351 17.19 10.02 -2.85
C THR A 351 15.77 10.35 -2.37
N ALA A 352 15.48 10.10 -1.10
CA ALA A 352 14.34 10.74 -0.43
C ALA A 352 14.49 12.27 -0.51
N SER A 353 13.36 12.99 -0.55
CA SER A 353 13.36 14.44 -0.37
C SER A 353 13.52 14.80 1.10
N GLU A 354 14.17 15.92 1.38
CA GLU A 354 14.29 16.47 2.75
C GLU A 354 12.91 16.71 3.36
N ASP A 355 11.94 17.16 2.56
CA ASP A 355 10.53 17.33 2.95
C ASP A 355 9.88 16.02 3.44
N LEU A 356 10.12 14.89 2.77
CA LEU A 356 9.53 13.59 3.13
C LEU A 356 10.19 13.02 4.40
N LEU A 357 11.50 13.22 4.56
CA LEU A 357 12.22 12.87 5.80
C LEU A 357 11.72 13.70 6.98
N ALA A 358 11.55 15.01 6.80
CA ALA A 358 11.00 15.90 7.83
C ALA A 358 9.56 15.52 8.20
N LEU A 359 8.71 15.21 7.21
CA LEU A 359 7.32 14.78 7.40
C LEU A 359 7.20 13.41 8.10
N ALA A 360 8.18 12.51 7.89
CA ALA A 360 8.28 11.27 8.65
C ALA A 360 8.58 11.52 10.14
N LEU A 361 9.50 12.44 10.45
CA LEU A 361 9.80 12.85 11.83
C LEU A 361 8.63 13.59 12.48
N GLU A 362 7.96 14.50 11.77
CA GLU A 362 6.75 15.18 12.26
C GLU A 362 5.64 14.17 12.60
N THR A 363 5.49 13.12 11.78
CA THR A 363 4.53 12.03 12.02
C THR A 363 4.90 11.18 13.22
N ALA A 364 6.19 10.95 13.45
CA ALA A 364 6.67 10.26 14.64
C ALA A 364 6.46 11.11 15.91
N ASP A 365 6.82 12.39 15.89
CA ASP A 365 6.55 13.35 16.98
C ASP A 365 5.06 13.46 17.28
N ASP A 366 4.19 13.36 16.27
CA ASP A 366 2.74 13.36 16.47
C ASP A 366 2.23 12.10 17.17
N GLY A 367 2.86 10.94 16.93
CA GLY A 367 2.64 9.72 17.71
C GLY A 367 3.09 9.88 19.16
N LEU A 368 4.33 10.35 19.38
CA LEU A 368 4.90 10.57 20.72
C LEU A 368 4.05 11.57 21.53
N ARG A 369 3.62 12.68 20.92
CA ARG A 369 2.71 13.67 21.54
C ARG A 369 1.31 13.11 21.86
N ARG A 370 0.89 12.00 21.24
CA ARG A 370 -0.35 11.26 21.56
C ARG A 370 -0.15 10.18 22.63
N GLY A 371 1.09 9.93 23.06
CA GLY A 371 1.44 8.95 24.08
C GLY A 371 1.98 7.62 23.55
N ASP A 372 2.46 7.57 22.31
CA ASP A 372 3.26 6.44 21.82
C ASP A 372 4.58 6.34 22.60
N ASP A 373 5.07 5.10 22.81
CA ASP A 373 6.29 4.84 23.57
C ASP A 373 7.57 5.08 22.70
N PRO A 374 8.50 5.95 23.12
CA PRO A 374 9.71 6.28 22.35
C PRO A 374 10.73 5.15 22.29
N ASP A 375 10.78 4.25 23.28
CA ASP A 375 11.69 3.11 23.26
C ASP A 375 11.16 1.99 22.34
N GLU A 376 9.83 1.77 22.28
CA GLU A 376 9.21 0.91 21.24
C GLU A 376 9.33 1.50 19.83
N ALA A 377 9.35 2.84 19.70
CA ALA A 377 9.61 3.50 18.43
C ALA A 377 11.06 3.28 17.96
N ALA A 378 12.04 3.50 18.85
CA ALA A 378 13.45 3.25 18.57
C ALA A 378 13.74 1.76 18.30
N PHE A 379 13.10 0.85 19.07
CA PHE A 379 13.19 -0.60 18.83
C PHE A 379 12.67 -0.97 17.44
N SER A 380 11.48 -0.48 17.06
CA SER A 380 10.89 -0.77 15.75
C SER A 380 11.78 -0.29 14.60
N ALA A 381 12.39 0.88 14.75
CA ALA A 381 13.30 1.43 13.75
C ALA A 381 14.61 0.62 13.62
N ARG A 382 15.26 0.28 14.74
CA ARG A 382 16.47 -0.57 14.74
C ARG A 382 16.18 -2.01 14.29
N LEU A 383 14.98 -2.52 14.53
CA LEU A 383 14.53 -3.82 14.05
C LEU A 383 14.35 -3.81 12.52
N LEU A 384 13.73 -2.78 11.94
CA LEU A 384 13.61 -2.66 10.49
C LEU A 384 15.00 -2.51 9.85
N GLU A 385 15.86 -1.67 10.43
CA GLU A 385 17.25 -1.49 10.01
C GLU A 385 18.01 -2.83 9.89
N ALA A 386 17.93 -3.68 10.92
CA ALA A 386 18.54 -5.01 10.91
C ALA A 386 17.96 -5.95 9.82
N ASN A 387 16.72 -5.72 9.38
CA ASN A 387 16.10 -6.45 8.28
C ASN A 387 16.49 -5.90 6.90
N ILE A 388 16.93 -4.64 6.78
CA ILE A 388 17.54 -4.11 5.54
C ILE A 388 18.84 -4.89 5.22
N GLY A 389 19.61 -5.28 6.24
CA GLY A 389 20.76 -6.19 6.04
C GLY A 389 20.37 -7.60 5.54
N LEU A 390 19.14 -8.05 5.81
CA LEU A 390 18.59 -9.29 5.25
C LEU A 390 18.06 -9.09 3.83
N PHE A 391 17.53 -7.90 3.49
CA PHE A 391 17.23 -7.49 2.12
C PHE A 391 18.49 -7.48 1.25
N TRP A 392 19.59 -6.85 1.71
CA TRP A 392 20.86 -6.84 0.98
C TRP A 392 21.44 -8.25 0.76
N ARG A 393 21.30 -9.15 1.75
CA ARG A 393 21.66 -10.56 1.59
C ARG A 393 20.77 -11.27 0.56
N ALA A 394 19.46 -11.07 0.62
CA ALA A 394 18.52 -11.66 -0.33
C ALA A 394 18.81 -11.20 -1.77
N ALA A 395 19.09 -9.91 -1.97
CA ALA A 395 19.56 -9.33 -3.23
C ALA A 395 20.85 -10.00 -3.76
N ALA A 396 21.83 -10.22 -2.89
CA ALA A 396 23.13 -10.77 -3.26
C ALA A 396 23.17 -12.31 -3.39
N GLU A 397 22.26 -13.06 -2.78
CA GLU A 397 22.40 -14.53 -2.64
C GLU A 397 21.18 -15.32 -3.17
N ALA A 398 19.96 -14.89 -2.87
CA ALA A 398 18.77 -15.75 -2.90
C ALA A 398 18.15 -15.98 -4.30
N TRP A 399 18.66 -15.30 -5.34
CA TRP A 399 18.15 -15.37 -6.72
C TRP A 399 19.07 -16.12 -7.70
N SER A 400 20.11 -16.79 -7.18
CA SER A 400 21.11 -17.56 -7.95
C SER A 400 20.60 -18.88 -8.55
#